data_AF-A0A2G9TGH9-F1
#
_entry.id   AF-A0A2G9TGH9-F1
#
_cell.length_a   1.000
_cell.length_b   1.000
_cell.length_c   1.000
_cell.angle_alpha   90.00
_cell.angle_beta   90.00
_cell.angle_gamma   90.00
#
_symmetry.space_group_name_H-M   'P 1'
#
loop_
_entity.id
_entity.type
_entity.pdbx_description
1 polymer ?
#
loop_
_entity_poly.entity_id
_entity_poly.type
_entity_poly.pdbx_seq_one_letter_code
_entity_poly.pdbx_strand_id
1 'polypeptide(L)'
;MSKSGETPLHVAAKSCNYEAAQLIVTHMAQTLNPEEIRKYINKRTNDGFTAVHYAAEITSDQLHFPGEDAKLMNLLIDHGGQ
;
A
#
# COMPACT_ATOMS: atom_id res chain seq x y z
N MET A 1 -3.33 13.88 0.23
CA MET A 1 -4.50 12.98 0.15
C MET A 1 -5.33 13.45 -1.02
N SER A 2 -5.84 12.55 -1.86
CA SER A 2 -6.71 12.92 -2.98
C SER A 2 -8.11 13.33 -2.50
N LYS A 3 -9.01 13.72 -3.42
CA LYS A 3 -10.41 14.03 -3.11
C LYS A 3 -11.19 12.83 -2.53
N SER A 4 -10.79 11.60 -2.85
CA SER A 4 -11.32 10.33 -2.32
C SER A 4 -10.68 9.91 -1.00
N GLY A 5 -9.72 10.68 -0.49
CA GLY A 5 -8.96 10.29 0.70
C GLY A 5 -7.85 9.27 0.42
N GLU A 6 -7.47 9.06 -0.83
CA GLU A 6 -6.35 8.16 -1.14
C GLU A 6 -5.00 8.80 -0.75
N THR A 7 -4.11 7.95 -0.27
CA THR A 7 -2.69 8.24 -0.06
C THR A 7 -1.88 7.74 -1.26
N PRO A 8 -0.63 8.18 -1.45
CA PRO A 8 0.24 7.61 -2.46
C PRO A 8 0.34 6.08 -2.39
N LEU A 9 0.32 5.50 -1.18
CA LEU A 9 0.35 4.06 -1.00
C LEU A 9 -0.91 3.35 -1.52
N HIS A 10 -2.10 3.95 -1.36
CA HIS A 10 -3.32 3.40 -1.96
C HIS A 10 -3.22 3.33 -3.49
N VAL A 11 -2.73 4.41 -4.11
CA VAL A 11 -2.60 4.50 -5.57
C VAL A 11 -1.57 3.50 -6.09
N ALA A 12 -0.44 3.34 -5.38
CA ALA A 12 0.56 2.33 -5.72
C ALA A 12 -0.01 0.91 -5.63
N ALA A 13 -0.73 0.60 -4.54
CA ALA A 13 -1.35 -0.71 -4.34
C ALA A 13 -2.40 -1.03 -5.42
N LYS A 14 -3.29 -0.07 -5.71
CA LYS A 14 -4.32 -0.19 -6.75
C LYS A 14 -3.74 -0.43 -8.15
N SER A 15 -2.51 0.01 -8.39
CA SER A 15 -1.82 -0.16 -9.67
C SER A 15 -0.89 -1.38 -9.68
N CYS A 16 -0.93 -2.24 -8.66
CA CYS A 16 0.00 -3.35 -8.44
C CYS A 16 1.48 -2.92 -8.48
N ASN A 17 1.80 -1.64 -8.22
CA ASN A 17 3.17 -1.13 -8.40
C ASN A 17 3.99 -1.36 -7.13
N TYR A 18 4.67 -2.52 -7.08
CA TYR A 18 5.45 -2.93 -5.92
C TYR A 18 6.61 -1.97 -5.62
N GLU A 19 7.38 -1.57 -6.64
CA GLU A 19 8.55 -0.71 -6.47
C GLU A 19 8.17 0.66 -5.88
N ALA A 20 7.08 1.26 -6.37
CA ALA A 20 6.57 2.51 -5.82
C ALA A 20 6.09 2.35 -4.37
N ALA A 21 5.34 1.27 -4.07
CA ALA A 21 4.91 0.98 -2.72
C ALA A 21 6.10 0.79 -1.77
N GLN A 22 7.12 0.03 -2.19
CA GLN A 22 8.33 -0.21 -1.40
C GLN A 22 9.08 1.09 -1.11
N LEU A 23 9.25 1.96 -2.12
CA LEU A 23 9.90 3.26 -1.95
C LEU A 23 9.15 4.13 -0.93
N ILE A 24 7.82 4.20 -1.04
CA ILE A 24 6.98 4.97 -0.11
C ILE A 24 7.11 4.43 1.31
N VAL A 25 6.91 3.13 1.50
CA VAL A 25 6.95 2.50 2.83
C VAL A 25 8.32 2.66 3.47
N THR A 26 9.40 2.42 2.72
CA THR A 26 10.78 2.57 3.21
C THR A 26 11.06 4.01 3.63
N HIS A 27 10.68 4.99 2.80
CA HIS A 27 10.90 6.39 3.12
C HIS A 27 10.10 6.84 4.35
N MET A 28 8.85 6.39 4.48
CA MET A 28 8.03 6.65 5.67
C MET A 28 8.62 5.97 6.90
N ALA A 29 9.12 4.73 6.80
CA ALA A 29 9.72 3.99 7.92
C ALA A 29 10.99 4.64 8.47
N GLN A 30 11.73 5.34 7.61
CA GLN A 30 12.92 6.11 8.00
C GLN A 30 12.57 7.44 8.67
N THR A 31 11.38 7.99 8.41
CA THR A 31 10.99 9.34 8.84
C THR A 31 10.04 9.32 10.03
N LEU A 32 9.22 8.29 10.14
CA LEU A 32 8.15 8.16 11.14
C LEU A 32 8.53 7.14 12.20
N ASN A 33 7.98 7.31 13.41
CA ASN A 33 8.10 6.26 14.42
C ASN A 33 7.19 5.05 14.09
N PRO A 34 7.38 3.89 14.75
CA PRO A 34 6.64 2.66 14.45
C PRO A 34 5.10 2.78 14.50
N GLU A 35 4.56 3.60 15.40
CA GLU A 35 3.11 3.80 15.50
C GLU A 35 2.57 4.67 14.36
N GLU A 36 3.33 5.71 13.99
CA GLU A 36 2.99 6.62 12.90
C GLU A 36 3.03 5.94 11.54
N ILE A 37 4.05 5.12 11.26
CA ILE A 37 4.06 4.32 10.03
C ILE A 37 2.89 3.35 10.01
N ARG A 38 2.61 2.64 11.11
CA ARG A 38 1.46 1.72 11.17
C ARG A 38 0.15 2.46 10.91
N LYS A 39 -0.01 3.68 11.43
CA LYS A 39 -1.17 4.55 11.15
C LYS A 39 -1.22 5.00 9.69
N TYR A 40 -0.08 5.26 9.06
CA TYR A 40 0.00 5.61 7.65
C TYR A 40 -0.39 4.44 6.74
N ILE A 41 0.15 3.24 6.98
CA ILE A 41 -0.18 2.01 6.23
C ILE A 41 -1.68 1.71 6.32
N ASN A 42 -2.25 1.84 7.52
CA ASN A 42 -3.67 1.59 7.79
C ASN A 42 -4.56 2.82 7.59
N LYS A 43 -4.07 3.88 6.93
CA LYS A 43 -4.90 5.03 6.62
C LYS A 43 -6.05 4.57 5.74
N ARG A 44 -7.26 5.00 6.07
CA ARG A 44 -8.46 4.70 5.29
C ARG A 44 -8.79 5.82 4.32
N THR A 45 -9.30 5.47 3.14
CA THR A 45 -9.98 6.38 2.22
C THR A 45 -11.31 6.86 2.82
N ASN A 46 -12.00 7.77 2.12
CA ASN A 46 -13.33 8.24 2.54
C ASN A 46 -14.36 7.11 2.59
N ASP A 47 -14.19 6.07 1.76
CA ASP A 47 -15.04 4.89 1.71
C ASP A 47 -14.59 3.79 2.70
N GLY A 48 -13.54 4.03 3.48
CA GLY A 48 -13.08 3.14 4.53
C GLY A 48 -12.05 2.09 4.11
N PHE A 49 -11.59 2.10 2.85
CA PHE A 49 -10.60 1.15 2.31
C PHE A 49 -9.16 1.51 2.72
N THR A 50 -8.34 0.49 2.94
CA THR A 50 -6.88 0.61 3.15
C THR A 50 -6.12 0.20 1.90
N ALA A 51 -4.79 0.39 1.87
CA ALA A 51 -3.95 -0.12 0.79
C ALA A 51 -4.03 -1.66 0.64
N VAL A 52 -4.27 -2.38 1.74
CA VAL A 52 -4.47 -3.84 1.72
C VAL A 52 -5.73 -4.23 0.95
N HIS A 53 -6.82 -3.46 1.09
CA HIS A 53 -8.05 -3.72 0.34
C HIS A 53 -7.79 -3.65 -1.18
N TYR A 54 -7.09 -2.61 -1.64
CA TYR A 54 -6.74 -2.49 -3.05
C TYR A 54 -5.77 -3.58 -3.51
N ALA A 55 -4.81 -3.99 -2.67
CA ALA A 55 -3.91 -5.08 -3.02
C ALA A 55 -4.64 -6.43 -3.15
N ALA A 56 -5.68 -6.67 -2.35
CA ALA A 56 -6.49 -7.88 -2.42
C ALA A 56 -7.39 -7.96 -3.67
N GLU A 57 -7.65 -6.83 -4.33
CA GLU A 57 -8.44 -6.76 -5.57
C GLU A 57 -7.59 -6.90 -6.83
N ILE A 58 -6.27 -7.06 -6.71
CA ILE A 58 -5.36 -7.18 -7.86
C ILE A 58 -5.68 -8.42 -8.66
N THR A 59 -5.83 -8.24 -9.97
CA THR A 59 -6.02 -9.32 -10.95
C THR A 59 -4.75 -9.54 -11.78
N SER A 60 -4.68 -10.69 -12.44
CA SER A 60 -3.47 -11.12 -13.16
C SER A 60 -3.06 -10.20 -14.33
N ASP A 61 -4.00 -9.43 -14.90
CA ASP A 61 -3.74 -8.46 -15.96
C ASP A 61 -3.07 -7.16 -15.46
N GLN A 62 -3.07 -6.92 -14.15
CA GLN A 62 -2.39 -5.79 -13.52
C GLN A 62 -0.93 -6.08 -13.16
N LEU A 63 -0.51 -7.35 -13.21
CA LEU A 63 0.86 -7.77 -12.90
C LEU A 63 1.82 -7.26 -13.99
N HIS A 64 2.88 -6.57 -13.59
CA HIS A 64 4.02 -6.24 -14.45
C HIS A 64 5.02 -7.39 -14.53
N PHE A 65 5.10 -8.22 -13.48
CA PHE A 65 5.91 -9.43 -13.43
C PHE A 65 5.29 -10.51 -12.52
N PRO A 66 5.66 -11.80 -12.69
CA PRO A 66 5.12 -12.88 -11.87
C PRO A 66 5.38 -12.69 -10.36
N GLY A 67 4.30 -12.72 -9.56
CA GLY A 67 4.35 -12.64 -8.10
C GLY A 67 4.54 -11.22 -7.53
N GLU A 68 4.34 -10.19 -8.34
CA GLU A 68 4.39 -8.79 -7.89
C GLU A 68 3.34 -8.48 -6.82
N ASP A 69 2.10 -8.93 -7.05
CA ASP A 69 0.97 -8.86 -6.11
C ASP A 69 1.31 -9.45 -4.75
N ALA A 70 1.94 -10.63 -4.72
CA ALA A 70 2.37 -11.28 -3.48
C ALA A 70 3.45 -10.48 -2.77
N LYS A 71 4.41 -9.91 -3.50
CA LYS A 71 5.44 -9.03 -2.90
C LYS A 71 4.83 -7.76 -2.32
N LEU A 72 3.89 -7.14 -3.03
CA LEU A 72 3.16 -5.97 -2.57
C LEU A 72 2.33 -6.29 -1.32
N MET A 73 1.62 -7.42 -1.32
CA MET A 73 0.83 -7.85 -0.17
C MET A 73 1.73 -8.07 1.06
N ASN A 74 2.83 -8.82 0.89
CA ASN A 74 3.78 -9.08 1.97
C ASN A 74 4.38 -7.78 2.52
N LEU A 75 4.78 -6.84 1.65
CA LEU A 75 5.28 -5.53 2.07
C LEU A 75 4.29 -4.81 3.00
N LEU A 76 3.00 -4.81 2.65
CA LEU A 76 1.97 -4.16 3.46
C LEU A 76 1.76 -4.87 4.80
N ILE A 77 1.68 -6.20 4.80
CA ILE A 77 1.48 -7.01 6.02
C ILE A 77 2.69 -6.89 6.97
N ASP A 78 3.92 -6.94 6.44
CA ASP A 78 5.16 -6.82 7.21
C ASP A 78 5.25 -5.47 7.95
N HIS A 79 4.63 -4.43 7.41
CA HIS A 79 4.54 -3.11 8.03
C HIS A 79 3.22 -2.89 8.80
N GLY A 80 2.49 -3.96 9.08
CA GLY A 80 1.31 -3.97 9.93
C GLY A 80 0.02 -3.52 9.26
N GLY A 81 -0.05 -3.58 7.93
CA GLY A 81 -1.27 -3.34 7.16
C GLY A 81 -2.34 -4.38 7.44
N GLN A 82 -3.59 -3.91 7.50
CA GLN A 82 -4.81 -4.68 7.74
C GLN A 82 -5.97 -4.13 6.88
#